data_AF-A0A7V4NFD0-F1
#
_entry.id   AF-A0A7V4NFD0-F1
#
_cell.length_a   1.000
_cell.length_b   1.000
_cell.length_c   1.000
_cell.angle_alpha   90.00
_cell.angle_beta   90.00
_cell.angle_gamma   90.00
#
_symmetry.space_group_name_H-M   'P 1'
#
loop_
_entity.id
_entity.type
_entity.pdbx_description
1 polymer ?
#
loop_
_entity_poly.entity_id
_entity_poly.type
_entity_poly.pdbx_seq_one_letter_code
_entity_poly.pdbx_strand_id
1 'polypeptide(L)'
;MFKRLFISCFLVIITLAYAYFNIGVGYNYGEFSNWVLRVGYEDYGFNLNADWTVDRLWNIYAGVSFETALGFWVGPAIYATYDYNASSNAFSVVYGPVLGFSNKQLFVQVGYFSDFATFIDVSDALFASLRFYVPDPPGMKMVDKLYIEAQYFRGSFKILVGLLEPYF
;
A
#
# COMPACT_ATOMS: atom_id res chain seq x y z
N MET A 1 -1.58 -13.93 -25.70
CA MET A 1 -2.89 -13.72 -25.02
C MET A 1 -3.04 -14.53 -23.73
N PHE A 2 -2.81 -15.86 -23.75
CA PHE A 2 -2.99 -16.74 -22.58
C PHE A 2 -2.20 -16.34 -21.31
N LYS A 3 -0.94 -15.92 -21.44
CA LYS A 3 -0.14 -15.46 -20.28
C LYS A 3 -0.74 -14.23 -19.58
N ARG A 4 -1.31 -13.28 -20.34
CA ARG A 4 -1.94 -12.08 -19.79
C ARG A 4 -3.25 -12.43 -19.06
N LEU A 5 -4.04 -13.34 -19.63
CA LEU A 5 -5.25 -13.86 -18.99
C LEU A 5 -4.94 -14.60 -17.69
N PHE A 6 -3.89 -15.42 -17.66
CA PHE A 6 -3.47 -16.15 -16.47
C PHE A 6 -2.98 -15.20 -15.36
N ILE A 7 -2.22 -14.16 -15.70
CA ILE A 7 -1.81 -13.12 -14.77
C ILE A 7 -3.03 -12.35 -14.24
N SER A 8 -3.98 -11.97 -15.10
CA SER A 8 -5.21 -11.31 -14.68
C SER A 8 -6.07 -12.19 -13.77
N CYS A 9 -6.25 -13.47 -14.10
CA CYS A 9 -7.00 -14.40 -13.25
C CYS A 9 -6.28 -14.68 -11.92
N PHE A 10 -4.96 -14.79 -11.93
CA PHE A 10 -4.17 -14.94 -10.72
C PHE A 10 -4.29 -13.70 -9.83
N LEU A 11 -4.17 -12.49 -10.39
CA LEU A 11 -4.39 -11.25 -9.66
C LEU A 11 -5.81 -11.14 -9.09
N VAL A 12 -6.84 -11.56 -9.86
CA VAL A 12 -8.23 -11.58 -9.40
C VAL A 12 -8.46 -12.59 -8.25
N ILE A 13 -7.88 -13.80 -8.34
CA ILE A 13 -7.96 -14.81 -7.29
C ILE A 13 -7.24 -14.35 -6.02
N ILE A 14 -6.07 -13.72 -6.18
CA ILE A 14 -5.31 -13.09 -5.10
C ILE A 14 -6.15 -12.00 -4.43
N THR A 15 -6.79 -11.12 -5.19
CA THR A 15 -7.68 -10.08 -4.62
C THR A 15 -8.91 -10.65 -3.91
N LEU A 16 -9.41 -11.81 -4.32
CA LEU A 16 -10.58 -12.46 -3.71
C LEU A 16 -10.22 -13.35 -2.51
N ALA A 17 -8.93 -13.71 -2.35
CA ALA A 17 -8.48 -14.65 -1.33
C ALA A 17 -7.68 -14.01 -0.17
N TYR A 18 -7.31 -12.73 -0.27
CA TYR A 18 -6.38 -12.09 0.66
C TYR A 18 -6.95 -10.85 1.38
N ALA A 19 -6.44 -10.62 2.59
CA ALA A 19 -6.88 -9.59 3.54
C ALA A 19 -6.55 -8.13 3.12
N TYR A 20 -5.62 -7.92 2.18
CA TYR A 20 -5.25 -6.58 1.73
C TYR A 20 -4.58 -6.57 0.33
N PHE A 21 -5.07 -5.73 -0.57
CA PHE A 21 -4.47 -5.46 -1.88
C PHE A 21 -4.68 -3.99 -2.29
N ASN A 22 -3.66 -3.30 -2.79
CA ASN A 22 -3.78 -1.91 -3.24
C ASN A 22 -3.01 -1.69 -4.55
N ILE A 23 -3.73 -1.33 -5.62
CA ILE A 23 -3.17 -1.10 -6.96
C ILE A 23 -3.45 0.32 -7.44
N GLY A 24 -2.39 0.98 -7.91
CA GLY A 24 -2.45 2.33 -8.43
C GLY A 24 -2.46 2.42 -9.95
N VAL A 25 -2.94 3.54 -10.47
CA VAL A 25 -2.52 4.07 -11.78
C VAL A 25 -2.08 5.52 -11.56
N GLY A 26 -0.85 5.82 -11.95
CA GLY A 26 -0.22 7.12 -11.68
C GLY A 26 -0.16 8.02 -12.90
N TYR A 27 -0.22 9.33 -12.65
CA TYR A 27 0.09 10.34 -13.65
C TYR A 27 1.17 11.28 -13.09
N ASN A 28 2.35 11.24 -13.71
CA ASN A 28 3.47 12.10 -13.32
C ASN A 28 3.20 13.54 -13.77
N TYR A 29 3.28 14.49 -12.83
CA TYR A 29 3.22 15.92 -13.14
C TYR A 29 4.54 16.60 -12.77
N GLY A 30 5.33 17.00 -13.77
CA GLY A 30 6.62 17.65 -13.58
C GLY A 30 7.80 16.67 -13.45
N GLU A 31 8.94 17.17 -12.96
CA GLU A 31 10.23 16.44 -12.98
C GLU A 31 10.52 15.58 -11.75
N PHE A 32 9.91 15.89 -10.61
CA PHE A 32 10.28 15.27 -9.32
C PHE A 32 9.12 14.50 -8.69
N SER A 33 7.98 15.16 -8.45
CA SER A 33 6.85 14.55 -7.74
C SER A 33 5.84 13.85 -8.65
N ASN A 34 5.14 12.88 -8.07
CA ASN A 34 4.12 12.10 -8.76
C ASN A 34 2.81 12.08 -7.95
N TRP A 35 1.69 12.20 -8.67
CA TRP A 35 0.36 11.94 -8.14
C TRP A 35 -0.17 10.60 -8.66
N VAL A 36 -0.52 9.70 -7.75
CA VAL A 36 -1.04 8.38 -8.10
C VAL A 36 -2.44 8.21 -7.54
N LEU A 37 -3.41 7.89 -8.39
CA LEU A 37 -4.72 7.45 -7.92
C LEU A 37 -4.68 5.94 -7.77
N ARG A 38 -5.10 5.41 -6.62
CA ARG A 38 -5.15 3.97 -6.40
C ARG A 38 -6.50 3.52 -5.90
N VAL A 39 -6.80 2.29 -6.26
CA VAL A 39 -7.94 1.54 -5.77
C VAL A 39 -7.39 0.33 -5.05
N GLY A 40 -7.90 0.09 -3.85
CA GLY A 40 -7.52 -1.04 -3.04
C GLY A 40 -8.73 -1.74 -2.45
N TYR A 41 -8.45 -2.92 -1.94
CA TYR A 41 -9.33 -3.81 -1.23
C TYR A 41 -8.64 -4.11 0.10
N GLU A 42 -9.33 -3.87 1.20
CA GLU A 42 -8.89 -4.23 2.55
C GLU A 42 -9.97 -5.12 3.18
N ASP A 43 -9.65 -5.86 4.23
CA ASP A 43 -10.57 -6.78 4.92
C ASP A 43 -11.93 -6.13 5.31
N TYR A 44 -11.91 -4.81 5.55
CA TYR A 44 -13.08 -4.04 5.96
C TYR A 44 -13.76 -3.23 4.86
N GLY A 45 -13.17 -3.11 3.67
CA GLY A 45 -13.76 -2.29 2.61
C GLY A 45 -12.88 -2.01 1.41
N PHE A 46 -13.46 -1.32 0.43
CA PHE A 46 -12.72 -0.77 -0.70
C PHE A 46 -12.07 0.54 -0.30
N ASN A 47 -10.87 0.80 -0.80
CA ASN A 47 -10.24 2.11 -0.66
C ASN A 47 -10.05 2.78 -2.02
N LEU A 48 -10.26 4.10 -2.04
CA LEU A 48 -9.86 4.98 -3.13
C LEU A 48 -8.92 6.02 -2.54
N ASN A 49 -7.68 6.06 -3.01
CA ASN A 49 -6.67 6.95 -2.46
C ASN A 49 -5.91 7.69 -3.54
N ALA A 50 -5.53 8.92 -3.22
CA ALA A 50 -4.61 9.72 -4.01
C ALA A 50 -3.33 9.88 -3.22
N ASP A 51 -2.22 9.55 -3.86
CA ASP A 51 -0.91 9.64 -3.26
C ASP A 51 -0.09 10.73 -3.88
N TRP A 52 0.65 11.41 -3.03
CA TRP A 52 1.75 12.26 -3.41
C TRP A 52 3.06 11.56 -3.02
N THR A 53 3.90 11.31 -4.01
CA THR A 53 5.24 10.72 -3.81
C THR A 53 6.29 11.73 -4.23
N VAL A 54 7.35 11.88 -3.40
CA VAL A 54 8.45 12.81 -3.68
C VAL A 54 9.23 12.41 -4.93
N ASP A 55 9.35 11.12 -5.19
CA ASP A 55 10.02 10.55 -6.36
C ASP A 55 9.00 10.05 -7.41
N ARG A 56 9.42 9.97 -8.69
CA ARG A 56 8.61 9.40 -9.79
C ARG A 56 8.52 7.88 -9.71
N LEU A 57 7.88 7.40 -8.66
CA LEU A 57 7.79 5.98 -8.35
C LEU A 57 6.32 5.57 -8.28
N TRP A 58 5.94 4.62 -9.12
CA TRP A 58 4.68 3.91 -8.97
C TRP A 58 4.90 2.66 -8.13
N ASN A 59 3.89 2.29 -7.31
CA ASN A 59 3.99 1.08 -6.50
C ASN A 59 2.68 0.28 -6.43
N ILE A 60 2.85 -1.03 -6.25
CA ILE A 60 1.82 -1.95 -5.76
C ILE A 60 2.24 -2.39 -4.37
N TYR A 61 1.31 -2.30 -3.44
CA TYR A 61 1.45 -2.93 -2.13
C TYR A 61 0.33 -3.96 -1.97
N ALA A 62 0.72 -5.19 -1.65
CA ALA A 62 -0.22 -6.28 -1.43
C ALA A 62 0.26 -7.10 -0.22
N GLY A 63 -0.66 -7.54 0.63
CA GLY A 63 -0.29 -8.25 1.84
C GLY A 63 -1.38 -9.18 2.33
N VAL A 64 -0.95 -10.23 3.00
CA VAL A 64 -1.84 -11.07 3.79
C VAL A 64 -1.48 -10.83 5.23
N SER A 65 -2.45 -10.44 6.04
CA SER A 65 -2.24 -10.16 7.44
C SER A 65 -3.28 -10.88 8.29
N PHE A 66 -2.83 -11.41 9.42
CA PHE A 66 -3.67 -12.04 10.43
C PHE A 66 -3.84 -11.04 11.57
N GLU A 67 -5.08 -10.64 11.84
CA GLU A 67 -5.42 -9.75 12.94
C GLU A 67 -5.75 -10.54 14.21
N THR A 68 -5.23 -10.06 15.34
CA THR A 68 -5.58 -10.54 16.67
C THR A 68 -6.70 -9.69 17.27
N ALA A 69 -7.44 -10.22 18.25
CA ALA A 69 -8.49 -9.46 18.94
C ALA A 69 -7.99 -8.17 19.66
N LEU A 70 -6.67 -8.04 19.85
CA LEU A 70 -6.04 -6.86 20.44
C LEU A 70 -5.64 -5.81 19.38
N GLY A 71 -5.94 -6.03 18.10
CA GLY A 71 -5.63 -5.14 16.99
C GLY A 71 -4.19 -5.27 16.47
N PHE A 72 -3.44 -6.31 16.85
CA PHE A 72 -2.14 -6.59 16.22
C PHE A 72 -2.30 -7.38 14.92
N TRP A 73 -1.48 -7.05 13.95
CA TRP A 73 -1.47 -7.63 12.61
C TRP A 73 -0.09 -8.22 12.33
N VAL A 74 -0.05 -9.40 11.73
CA VAL A 74 1.20 -9.99 11.25
C VAL A 74 0.98 -10.72 9.94
N GLY A 75 1.94 -10.67 9.03
CA GLY A 75 1.92 -11.54 7.87
C GLY A 75 2.88 -11.13 6.77
N PRO A 76 2.88 -11.83 5.64
CA PRO A 76 3.73 -11.50 4.50
C PRO A 76 3.12 -10.35 3.68
N ALA A 77 3.99 -9.52 3.12
CA ALA A 77 3.61 -8.56 2.10
C ALA A 77 4.63 -8.50 0.96
N ILE A 78 4.17 -7.96 -0.17
CA ILE A 78 4.92 -7.72 -1.39
C ILE A 78 4.81 -6.24 -1.70
N TYR A 79 5.93 -5.65 -2.08
CA TYR A 79 6.04 -4.28 -2.54
C TYR A 79 6.71 -4.29 -3.91
N ALA A 80 5.96 -3.91 -4.93
CA ALA A 80 6.48 -3.76 -6.29
C ALA A 80 6.59 -2.29 -6.63
N THR A 81 7.68 -1.88 -7.25
CA THR A 81 7.93 -0.50 -7.67
C THR A 81 8.27 -0.43 -9.13
N TYR A 82 7.87 0.66 -9.77
CA TYR A 82 8.30 1.02 -11.10
C TYR A 82 8.83 2.45 -11.07
N ASP A 83 10.13 2.59 -11.31
CA ASP A 83 10.81 3.88 -11.38
C ASP A 83 10.82 4.41 -12.82
N TYR A 84 10.13 5.54 -13.04
CA TYR A 84 10.06 6.20 -14.35
C TYR A 84 11.31 7.03 -14.68
N ASN A 85 12.16 7.33 -13.70
CA ASN A 85 13.38 8.12 -13.87
C ASN A 85 14.61 7.27 -14.20
N ALA A 86 14.56 5.96 -13.92
CA ALA A 86 15.64 5.06 -14.27
C ALA A 86 15.83 5.01 -15.79
N SER A 87 17.06 5.20 -16.26
CA SER A 87 17.44 5.14 -17.68
C SER A 87 17.08 3.82 -18.37
N SER A 88 16.81 2.77 -17.59
CA SER A 88 16.40 1.44 -18.03
C SER A 88 14.97 1.03 -17.63
N ASN A 89 14.13 1.93 -17.08
CA ASN A 89 12.80 1.59 -16.55
C ASN A 89 12.86 0.41 -15.57
N ALA A 90 13.35 0.65 -14.35
CA ALA A 90 13.60 -0.39 -13.37
C ALA A 90 12.30 -0.79 -12.64
N PHE A 91 11.73 -1.92 -13.03
CA PHE A 91 10.74 -2.63 -12.22
C PHE A 91 11.45 -3.45 -11.14
N SER A 92 11.01 -3.31 -9.89
CA SER A 92 11.52 -4.06 -8.75
C SER A 92 10.37 -4.69 -7.97
N VAL A 93 10.59 -5.88 -7.42
CA VAL A 93 9.65 -6.55 -6.52
C VAL A 93 10.44 -7.05 -5.33
N VAL A 94 10.03 -6.62 -4.14
CA VAL A 94 10.56 -7.09 -2.86
C VAL A 94 9.41 -7.62 -2.02
N TYR A 95 9.73 -8.48 -1.07
CA TYR A 95 8.74 -9.10 -0.20
C TYR A 95 9.31 -9.28 1.20
N GLY A 96 8.44 -9.60 2.14
CA GLY A 96 8.87 -9.94 3.49
C GLY A 96 7.79 -9.72 4.55
N PRO A 97 8.15 -9.91 5.82
CA PRO A 97 7.18 -9.83 6.90
C PRO A 97 6.79 -8.38 7.21
N VAL A 98 5.53 -8.20 7.54
CA VAL A 98 5.00 -6.98 8.16
C VAL A 98 4.40 -7.30 9.53
N LEU A 99 4.56 -6.34 10.44
CA LEU A 99 3.90 -6.27 11.72
C LEU A 99 3.15 -4.95 11.79
N GLY A 100 1.90 -4.97 12.23
CA GLY A 100 1.12 -3.76 12.42
C GLY A 100 0.30 -3.78 13.69
N PHE A 101 -0.25 -2.61 13.99
CA PHE A 101 -1.21 -2.38 15.03
C PHE A 101 -2.29 -1.44 14.50
N SER A 102 -3.55 -1.81 14.68
CA SER A 102 -4.69 -0.98 14.32
C SER A 102 -5.61 -0.78 15.52
N ASN A 103 -6.27 0.38 15.53
CA ASN A 103 -7.45 0.63 16.33
C ASN A 103 -8.41 1.52 15.53
N LYS A 104 -9.49 1.99 16.17
CA LYS A 104 -10.51 2.81 15.51
C LYS A 104 -10.01 4.13 14.88
N GLN A 105 -8.84 4.62 15.25
CA GLN A 105 -8.33 5.95 14.86
C GLN A 105 -6.97 5.89 14.17
N LEU A 106 -6.19 4.83 14.43
CA LEU A 106 -4.80 4.73 14.05
C LEU A 106 -4.51 3.35 13.46
N PHE A 107 -3.71 3.33 12.41
CA PHE A 107 -3.05 2.15 11.91
C PHE A 107 -1.55 2.43 11.78
N VAL A 108 -0.74 1.55 12.31
CA VAL A 108 0.73 1.60 12.23
C VAL A 108 1.20 0.27 11.68
N GLN A 109 2.13 0.30 10.74
CA GLN A 109 2.74 -0.91 10.20
C GLN A 109 4.23 -0.69 9.96
N VAL A 110 5.01 -1.73 10.26
CA VAL A 110 6.43 -1.81 9.94
C VAL A 110 6.70 -3.11 9.21
N GLY A 111 7.65 -3.09 8.29
CA GLY A 111 8.01 -4.25 7.49
C GLY A 111 9.49 -4.32 7.19
N TYR A 112 9.94 -5.53 6.89
CA TYR A 112 11.26 -5.77 6.32
C TYR A 112 11.05 -6.32 4.91
N PHE A 113 11.40 -5.54 3.89
CA PHE A 113 11.27 -5.94 2.49
C PHE A 113 12.63 -6.11 1.84
N SER A 114 12.84 -7.28 1.26
CA SER A 114 14.06 -7.66 0.56
C SER A 114 13.73 -8.56 -0.63
N ASP A 115 14.67 -8.69 -1.56
CA ASP A 115 14.64 -9.77 -2.54
C ASP A 115 15.15 -11.11 -1.95
N PHE A 116 15.77 -11.05 -0.76
CA PHE A 116 16.47 -12.13 -0.06
C PHE A 116 17.56 -12.82 -0.90
N ALA A 117 17.96 -12.23 -2.03
CA ALA A 117 19.02 -12.72 -2.90
C ALA A 117 20.38 -12.14 -2.50
N THR A 118 20.39 -10.96 -1.88
CA THR A 118 21.61 -10.26 -1.46
C THR A 118 21.50 -9.75 -0.02
N PHE A 119 22.65 -9.67 0.67
CA PHE A 119 22.72 -8.97 1.95
C PHE A 119 22.58 -7.47 1.69
N ILE A 120 21.41 -6.92 2.01
CA ILE A 120 21.12 -5.50 1.97
C ILE A 120 21.27 -4.88 3.36
N ASP A 121 21.59 -3.58 3.42
CA ASP A 121 21.53 -2.83 4.66
C ASP A 121 20.08 -2.88 5.20
N VAL A 122 19.93 -3.08 6.51
CA VAL A 122 18.62 -3.17 7.15
C VAL A 122 17.85 -1.86 6.96
N SER A 123 18.54 -0.71 6.95
CA SER A 123 17.89 0.59 6.71
C SER A 123 17.19 0.66 5.36
N ASP A 124 17.73 -0.01 4.35
CA ASP A 124 17.20 0.01 2.98
C ASP A 124 16.03 -0.98 2.80
N ALA A 125 15.88 -1.90 3.74
CA ALA A 125 14.81 -2.89 3.77
C ALA A 125 13.59 -2.43 4.59
N LEU A 126 13.73 -1.39 5.42
CA LEU A 126 12.67 -0.96 6.31
C LEU A 126 11.53 -0.28 5.55
N PHE A 127 10.34 -0.84 5.74
CA PHE A 127 9.07 -0.23 5.38
C PHE A 127 8.37 0.28 6.63
N ALA A 128 7.74 1.45 6.55
CA ALA A 128 6.85 1.94 7.58
C ALA A 128 5.61 2.60 6.97
N SER A 129 4.47 2.42 7.63
CA SER A 129 3.21 3.10 7.33
C SER A 129 2.57 3.58 8.62
N LEU A 130 2.04 4.80 8.58
CA LEU A 130 1.29 5.44 9.65
C LEU A 130 0.04 6.07 9.05
N ARG A 131 -1.13 5.55 9.40
CA ARG A 131 -2.43 5.99 8.90
C ARG A 131 -3.30 6.48 10.05
N PHE A 132 -3.94 7.62 9.85
CA PHE A 132 -4.93 8.20 10.75
C PHE A 132 -6.29 8.25 10.07
N TYR A 133 -7.33 7.83 10.78
CA TYR A 133 -8.71 7.99 10.34
C TYR A 133 -9.25 9.34 10.84
N VAL A 134 -9.74 10.14 9.91
CA VAL A 134 -10.34 11.45 10.21
C VAL A 134 -11.71 11.20 10.87
N PRO A 135 -11.96 11.78 12.06
CA PRO A 135 -13.25 11.62 12.71
C PRO A 135 -14.35 12.28 11.87
N ASP A 136 -15.55 11.70 11.92
CA ASP A 136 -16.70 12.26 11.22
C ASP A 136 -16.96 13.70 11.70
N PRO A 137 -17.28 14.63 10.79
CA PRO A 137 -17.69 15.97 11.17
C PRO A 137 -18.87 15.95 12.15
N PRO A 138 -18.94 16.88 13.12
CA PRO A 138 -20.05 16.93 14.07
C PRO A 138 -21.41 16.96 13.37
N GLY A 139 -22.29 16.00 13.71
CA GLY A 139 -23.63 15.91 13.13
C GLY A 139 -23.74 15.14 11.81
N MET A 140 -22.61 14.67 11.25
CA MET A 140 -22.59 13.77 10.09
C MET A 140 -22.21 12.36 10.51
N LYS A 141 -22.88 11.36 9.94
CA LYS A 141 -22.49 9.95 10.05
C LYS A 141 -22.01 9.51 8.67
N MET A 142 -20.72 9.64 8.43
CA MET A 142 -20.13 9.26 7.15
C MET A 142 -19.98 7.74 7.12
N VAL A 143 -20.52 7.12 6.07
CA VAL A 143 -20.32 5.69 5.79
C VAL A 143 -18.85 5.47 5.43
N ASP A 144 -18.32 6.30 4.53
CA ASP A 144 -16.92 6.28 4.13
C ASP A 144 -16.04 6.94 5.18
N LYS A 145 -14.89 6.32 5.46
CA LYS A 145 -13.88 6.86 6.38
C LYS A 145 -12.75 7.49 5.61
N LEU A 146 -12.61 8.80 5.74
CA LEU A 146 -11.45 9.53 5.26
C LEU A 146 -10.24 9.16 6.13
N TYR A 147 -9.10 8.91 5.49
CA TYR A 147 -7.83 8.68 6.16
C TYR A 147 -6.70 9.46 5.49
N ILE A 148 -5.68 9.74 6.29
CA ILE A 148 -4.40 10.28 5.84
C ILE A 148 -3.33 9.28 6.25
N GLU A 149 -2.47 8.91 5.31
CA GLU A 149 -1.40 7.93 5.56
C GLU A 149 -0.05 8.48 5.11
N ALA A 150 0.98 8.22 5.89
CA ALA A 150 2.37 8.46 5.53
C ALA A 150 3.06 7.11 5.40
N GLN A 151 3.72 6.87 4.27
CA GLN A 151 4.53 5.68 4.02
C GLN A 151 5.99 6.07 3.79
N TYR A 152 6.89 5.19 4.21
CA TYR A 152 8.32 5.28 3.99
C TYR A 152 8.86 3.93 3.50
N PHE A 153 9.67 3.98 2.45
CA PHE A 153 10.46 2.84 1.99
C PHE A 153 11.69 3.31 1.23
N ARG A 154 12.87 2.81 1.58
CA ARG A 154 14.14 3.03 0.85
C ARG A 154 14.44 4.52 0.55
N GLY A 155 14.25 5.39 1.55
CA GLY A 155 14.49 6.83 1.40
C GLY A 155 13.34 7.60 0.74
N SER A 156 12.36 6.93 0.13
CA SER A 156 11.20 7.59 -0.46
C SER A 156 10.09 7.78 0.57
N PHE A 157 9.59 9.00 0.67
CA PHE A 157 8.43 9.38 1.47
C PHE A 157 7.19 9.56 0.59
N LYS A 158 6.06 9.11 1.11
CA LYS A 158 4.78 9.15 0.42
C LYS A 158 3.69 9.57 1.39
N ILE A 159 2.84 10.49 0.95
CA ILE A 159 1.65 10.92 1.69
C ILE A 159 0.43 10.52 0.87
N LEU A 160 -0.53 9.88 1.51
CA LEU A 160 -1.76 9.41 0.91
C LEU A 160 -2.93 10.11 1.59
N VAL A 161 -3.92 10.45 0.80
CA VAL A 161 -5.25 10.81 1.29
C VAL A 161 -6.24 9.87 0.64
N GLY A 162 -7.01 9.14 1.43
CA GLY A 162 -7.91 8.12 0.91
C GLY A 162 -9.24 8.05 1.63
N LEU A 163 -10.22 7.52 0.92
CA LEU A 163 -11.53 7.15 1.43
C LEU A 163 -11.59 5.63 1.53
N LEU A 164 -12.07 5.13 2.67
CA LEU A 164 -12.35 3.72 2.91
C LEU A 164 -13.87 3.54 2.96
N GLU A 165 -14.42 2.88 1.96
CA GLU A 165 -15.83 2.52 1.85
C GLU A 165 -16.03 1.10 2.40
N PRO A 166 -16.77 0.92 3.51
CA PRO A 166 -16.98 -0.39 4.13
C PRO A 166 -17.84 -1.33 3.26
N TYR A 167 -17.72 -2.65 3.44
CA TYR A 167 -18.54 -3.66 2.75
C TYR A 167 -20.00 -3.73 3.21
N PHE A 168 -20.70 -2.59 3.27
CA PHE A 168 -22.11 -2.45 3.70
C PHE A 168 -22.35 -2.49 5.22
#